data_AF-A0A967ZAH0-F1
#
_entry.id   AF-A0A967ZAH0-F1
#
_cell.length_a   1.000
_cell.length_b   1.000
_cell.length_c   1.000
_cell.angle_alpha   90.00
_cell.angle_beta   90.00
_cell.angle_gamma   90.00
#
_symmetry.space_group_name_H-M   'P 1'
#
loop_
_entity.id
_entity.type
_entity.pdbx_description
1 polymer ?
#
loop_
_entity_poly.entity_id
_entity_poly.type
_entity_poly.pdbx_seq_one_letter_code
_entity_poly.pdbx_strand_id
1 'polypeptide(L)'
;QEPRQATAATQPYPIGDAFSPQHMDIAPEGSRLVNQGRIFTPFWTEPRVMKPGPLGGANWPPSSYDPRTQTLYICANDRNGRFQSGDADPDP
;
A
#
# COMPACT_ATOMS: atom_id res chain seq x y z
N GLN A 1 13.74 -5.89 2.82
CA GLN A 1 13.69 -4.93 1.69
C GLN A 1 14.30 -5.59 0.46
N GLU A 2 13.91 -5.14 -0.73
CA GLU A 2 14.56 -5.52 -1.99
C GLU A 2 15.71 -4.52 -2.26
N PRO A 3 16.99 -4.95 -2.23
CA PRO A 3 18.14 -4.04 -2.35
C PRO A 3 18.11 -3.13 -3.58
N ARG A 4 17.49 -3.58 -4.67
CA ARG A 4 17.36 -2.83 -5.93
C ARG A 4 16.36 -1.66 -5.86
N GLN A 5 15.41 -1.68 -4.91
CA GLN A 5 14.41 -0.61 -4.75
C GLN A 5 14.97 0.66 -4.08
N ALA A 6 16.24 0.65 -3.64
CA ALA A 6 16.94 1.78 -3.03
C ALA A 6 16.16 2.50 -1.90
N THR A 7 15.27 1.78 -1.21
CA THR A 7 14.52 2.30 -0.06
C THR A 7 15.42 2.40 1.16
N ALA A 8 15.18 3.39 2.04
CA ALA A 8 15.92 3.51 3.30
C ALA A 8 15.71 2.26 4.17
N ALA A 9 16.79 1.71 4.75
CA ALA A 9 16.73 0.50 5.58
C ALA A 9 15.77 0.61 6.79
N THR A 10 15.47 1.84 7.20
CA THR A 10 14.65 2.18 8.38
C THR A 10 13.35 2.89 8.01
N GLN A 11 12.68 2.53 6.90
CA GLN A 11 11.32 3.02 6.62
C GLN A 11 10.43 2.83 7.86
N PRO A 12 9.98 3.93 8.51
CA PRO A 12 9.28 3.81 9.77
C PRO A 12 7.87 3.28 9.54
N TYR A 13 7.42 2.37 10.39
CA TYR A 13 6.01 2.04 10.52
C TYR A 13 5.36 3.08 11.44
N PRO A 14 4.32 3.80 11.00
CA PRO A 14 3.58 4.68 11.88
C PRO A 14 3.08 3.92 13.10
N ILE A 15 3.26 4.51 14.28
CA ILE A 15 2.75 3.96 15.55
C ILE A 15 1.29 4.42 15.71
N GLY A 16 0.40 3.49 16.03
CA GLY A 16 -1.03 3.73 16.19
C GLY A 16 -1.88 2.97 15.17
N ASP A 17 -3.19 3.18 15.24
CA ASP A 17 -4.13 2.51 14.35
C ASP A 17 -4.10 3.12 12.95
N ALA A 18 -4.06 2.24 11.94
CA ALA A 18 -4.13 2.68 10.56
C ALA A 18 -5.57 3.13 10.23
N PHE A 19 -5.71 4.31 9.61
CA PHE A 19 -7.00 4.80 9.13
C PHE A 19 -7.50 4.07 7.87
N SER A 20 -6.63 3.30 7.22
CA SER A 20 -6.93 2.48 6.04
C SER A 20 -6.20 1.13 6.17
N PRO A 21 -6.76 0.02 5.66
CA PRO A 21 -6.10 -1.28 5.70
C PRO A 21 -4.73 -1.27 5.02
N GLN A 22 -3.75 -1.89 5.67
CA GLN A 22 -2.37 -2.02 5.18
C GLN A 22 -1.95 -3.49 5.00
N HIS A 23 -2.91 -4.41 4.91
CA HIS A 23 -2.72 -5.83 4.63
C HIS A 23 -3.99 -6.41 3.98
N MET A 24 -3.90 -7.65 3.50
CA MET A 24 -5.01 -8.39 2.94
C MET A 24 -5.18 -9.73 3.66
N ASP A 25 -6.43 -10.05 4.03
CA ASP A 25 -6.78 -11.34 4.63
C ASP A 25 -6.96 -12.42 3.57
N ILE A 26 -7.48 -12.03 2.40
CA ILE A 26 -7.84 -12.93 1.30
C ILE A 26 -7.08 -12.49 0.06
N ALA A 27 -6.45 -13.45 -0.63
CA ALA A 27 -5.78 -13.22 -1.88
C ALA A 27 -6.80 -12.90 -2.98
N PRO A 28 -6.59 -11.84 -3.79
CA PRO A 28 -7.28 -11.71 -5.07
C PRO A 28 -7.08 -12.96 -5.94
N GLU A 29 -8.08 -13.29 -6.76
CA GLU A 29 -8.02 -14.44 -7.66
C GLU A 29 -6.75 -14.40 -8.54
N GLY A 30 -6.12 -15.57 -8.71
CA GLY A 30 -4.89 -15.70 -9.50
C GLY A 30 -3.65 -15.05 -8.87
N SER A 31 -3.74 -14.50 -7.65
CA SER A 31 -2.61 -13.89 -6.96
C SER A 31 -2.19 -14.66 -5.70
N ARG A 32 -0.92 -14.55 -5.34
CA ARG A 32 -0.38 -15.08 -4.08
C ARG A 32 -0.07 -13.92 -3.14
N LEU A 33 -0.57 -14.00 -1.91
CA LEU A 33 -0.19 -13.05 -0.86
C LEU A 33 1.22 -13.36 -0.37
N VAL A 34 2.17 -12.53 -0.75
CA VAL A 34 3.49 -12.48 -0.12
C VAL A 34 3.44 -11.47 1.02
N ASN A 35 3.96 -11.84 2.20
CA ASN A 35 3.93 -10.99 3.39
C ASN A 35 2.51 -10.45 3.71
N GLN A 36 1.48 -11.27 3.50
CA GLN A 36 0.06 -10.90 3.66
C GLN A 36 -0.34 -9.63 2.89
N GLY A 37 0.35 -9.31 1.78
CA GLY A 37 0.08 -8.11 1.00
C GLY A 37 0.26 -6.80 1.77
N ARG A 38 1.20 -6.77 2.72
CA ARG A 38 1.45 -5.59 3.58
C ARG A 38 2.11 -4.43 2.83
N ILE A 39 1.94 -3.20 3.31
CA ILE A 39 2.40 -1.92 2.72
C ILE A 39 3.88 -1.86 2.29
N PHE A 40 4.76 -2.69 2.86
CA PHE A 40 6.18 -2.76 2.48
C PHE A 40 6.59 -4.15 1.98
N THR A 41 5.67 -4.84 1.31
CA THR A 41 5.97 -6.11 0.63
C THR A 41 6.97 -5.87 -0.50
N PRO A 42 8.19 -6.44 -0.44
CA PRO A 42 9.21 -6.22 -1.47
C PRO A 42 8.77 -6.80 -2.82
N PHE A 43 9.06 -6.08 -3.91
CA PHE A 43 8.76 -6.50 -5.28
C PHE A 43 9.88 -6.14 -6.25
N TRP A 44 9.95 -6.88 -7.35
CA TRP A 44 10.82 -6.56 -8.50
C TRP A 44 10.15 -7.08 -9.77
N THR A 45 10.71 -8.10 -10.43
CA THR A 45 10.15 -8.69 -11.65
C THR A 45 8.93 -9.58 -11.40
N GLU A 46 8.82 -10.27 -10.26
CA GLU A 46 7.60 -11.01 -9.93
C GLU A 46 6.55 -10.05 -9.35
N PRO A 47 5.34 -9.98 -9.92
CA PRO A 47 4.32 -9.06 -9.46
C PRO A 47 3.84 -9.40 -8.05
N ARG A 48 3.63 -8.37 -7.25
CA ARG A 48 3.10 -8.50 -5.87
C ARG A 48 1.81 -7.72 -5.74
N VAL A 49 0.84 -8.33 -5.07
CA VAL A 49 -0.37 -7.64 -4.62
C VAL A 49 -0.14 -7.11 -3.21
N MET A 50 -0.43 -5.83 -2.97
CA MET A 50 -0.32 -5.23 -1.64
C MET A 50 -1.37 -4.13 -1.40
N LYS A 51 -1.57 -3.77 -0.13
CA LYS A 51 -2.37 -2.64 0.32
C LYS A 51 -1.51 -1.65 1.14
N PRO A 52 -1.73 -0.33 0.99
CA PRO A 52 -2.61 0.33 0.03
C PRO A 52 -2.09 0.22 -1.40
N GLY A 53 -2.98 0.42 -2.38
CA GLY A 53 -2.65 0.46 -3.81
C GLY A 53 -1.86 1.73 -4.21
N PRO A 54 -1.57 1.91 -5.51
CA PRO A 54 -0.68 2.98 -6.00
C PRO A 54 -1.18 4.40 -5.72
N LEU A 55 -2.49 4.57 -5.46
CA LEU A 55 -3.07 5.86 -5.07
C LEU A 55 -2.98 6.13 -3.56
N GLY A 56 -2.35 5.25 -2.78
CA GLY A 56 -2.25 5.36 -1.33
C GLY A 56 -3.56 5.13 -0.58
N GLY A 57 -3.50 5.23 0.75
CA GLY A 57 -4.69 5.17 1.62
C GLY A 57 -5.51 6.46 1.64
N ALA A 58 -4.94 7.58 1.17
CA ALA A 58 -5.58 8.87 0.93
C ALA A 58 -4.75 9.59 -0.14
N ASN A 59 -5.38 10.47 -0.93
CA ASN A 59 -4.71 11.16 -2.04
C ASN A 59 -5.22 12.61 -2.17
N TRP A 60 -5.23 13.17 -3.38
CA TRP A 60 -5.66 14.53 -3.69
C TRP A 60 -7.08 14.94 -3.22
N PRO A 61 -8.10 14.06 -3.08
CA PRO A 61 -9.40 14.51 -2.58
C PRO A 61 -9.29 15.05 -1.15
N PRO A 62 -9.86 16.24 -0.87
CA PRO A 62 -9.67 16.90 0.42
C PRO A 62 -10.40 16.15 1.56
N SER A 63 -9.74 16.12 2.72
CA SER A 63 -10.34 15.70 4.00
C SER A 63 -10.91 16.92 4.75
N SER A 64 -11.74 16.70 5.77
CA SER A 64 -12.35 17.79 6.56
C SER A 64 -12.14 17.59 8.07
N TYR A 65 -12.20 18.68 8.84
CA TYR A 65 -12.00 18.67 10.30
C TYR A 65 -13.10 19.47 11.01
N ASP A 66 -13.76 18.88 12.01
CA ASP A 66 -14.67 19.59 12.93
C ASP A 66 -13.92 19.97 14.21
N PRO A 67 -13.64 21.27 14.47
CA PRO A 67 -12.93 21.71 15.67
C PRO A 67 -13.73 21.56 16.96
N ARG A 68 -15.07 21.44 16.90
CA ARG A 68 -15.92 21.29 18.10
C ARG A 68 -15.85 19.86 18.65
N THR A 69 -15.79 18.87 17.77
CA THR A 69 -15.66 17.45 18.14
C THR A 69 -14.22 16.94 18.04
N GLN A 70 -13.30 17.81 17.61
CA GLN A 70 -11.89 17.48 17.35
C GLN A 70 -11.73 16.24 16.44
N THR A 71 -12.61 16.10 15.44
CA THR A 71 -12.68 14.93 14.58
C THR A 71 -12.18 15.25 13.18
N LEU A 72 -11.23 14.46 12.69
CA LEU A 72 -10.77 14.50 11.30
C LEU A 72 -11.50 13.43 10.47
N TYR A 73 -12.16 13.85 9.39
CA TYR A 73 -12.81 12.98 8.42
C TYR A 73 -11.91 12.82 7.20
N ILE A 74 -11.26 11.66 7.08
CA ILE A 74 -10.30 11.37 6.02
C ILE A 74 -11.02 10.86 4.78
N CYS A 75 -10.73 11.43 3.60
CA CYS A 75 -11.14 10.86 2.33
C CYS A 75 -10.26 9.64 1.99
N ALA A 76 -10.59 8.50 2.59
CA ALA A 76 -9.79 7.28 2.52
C ALA A 76 -10.07 6.44 1.27
N ASN A 77 -9.04 5.72 0.82
CA ASN A 77 -9.08 4.76 -0.28
C ASN A 77 -8.73 3.37 0.27
N ASP A 78 -9.67 2.43 0.20
CA ASP A 78 -9.37 1.02 0.42
C ASP A 78 -9.28 0.27 -0.93
N ARG A 79 -8.08 0.29 -1.51
CA ARG A 79 -7.76 -0.36 -2.79
C ARG A 79 -6.48 -1.17 -2.64
N ASN A 80 -6.43 -2.36 -3.23
CA ASN A 80 -5.18 -3.07 -3.46
C ASN A 80 -4.52 -2.62 -4.77
N GLY A 81 -3.26 -2.96 -4.97
CA GLY A 81 -2.54 -2.72 -6.21
C GLY A 81 -1.61 -3.87 -6.57
N ARG A 82 -1.35 -4.05 -7.88
CA ARG A 82 -0.33 -4.95 -8.42
C ARG A 82 0.93 -4.12 -8.69
N PHE A 83 2.03 -4.49 -8.06
CA PHE A 83 3.31 -3.78 -8.15
C PHE A 83 4.38 -4.69 -8.74
N GLN A 84 5.17 -4.13 -9.66
CA GLN A 84 6.24 -4.79 -10.39
C GLN A 84 7.22 -3.70 -10.85
N SER A 85 8.50 -4.03 -11.05
CA SER A 85 9.47 -3.13 -11.68
C SER A 85 9.12 -2.93 -13.16
N GLY A 86 9.39 -1.74 -13.68
CA GLY A 86 9.32 -1.47 -15.12
C GLY A 86 10.40 -2.21 -15.94
N ASP A 87 11.42 -2.77 -15.26
CA ASP A 87 12.44 -3.64 -15.88
C ASP A 87 11.93 -5.07 -16.12
N ALA A 88 10.71 -5.39 -15.69
CA ALA A 88 10.08 -6.61 -16.15
C ALA A 88 9.82 -6.44 -17.64
N ASP A 89 10.39 -7.33 -18.46
CA ASP A 89 9.99 -7.43 -19.86
C ASP A 89 8.46 -7.41 -19.91
N PRO A 90 7.84 -6.53 -20.74
CA PRO A 90 6.43 -6.71 -21.03
C PRO A 90 6.29 -8.13 -21.57
N ASP A 91 5.45 -8.93 -20.94
CA ASP A 91 5.07 -10.25 -21.44
C ASP A 91 4.74 -10.09 -22.95
N PRO A 92 5.27 -10.95 -23.86
CA PRO A 92 5.05 -10.85 -25.29
C PRO A 92 3.57 -10.78 -25.71
#